data_AF-A0A3B6QD35-F1
#
_entry.id   AF-A0A3B6QD35-F1
#
_cell.length_a   1.000
_cell.length_b   1.000
_cell.length_c   1.000
_cell.angle_alpha   90.00
_cell.angle_beta   90.00
_cell.angle_gamma   90.00
#
_symmetry.space_group_name_H-M   'P 1'
#
loop_
_entity.id
_entity.type
_entity.pdbx_description
1 polymer ?
#
loop_
_entity_poly.entity_id
_entity_poly.type
_entity_poly.pdbx_seq_one_letter_code
_entity_poly.pdbx_strand_id
1 'polypeptide(L)'
;MDDKVFEALLHYMYKDSLPAFMEETTEEATNMARHLLVAADRYAVERLKLMCESKLSKELDVKTVGFTLDLAEWYNCQRLKDCCLKYMARDFERLRDIKRTEGFEQLKKNHPLVVCDILDEVIDKLNQQAVITLPP
;
A
#
# COMPACT_ATOMS: atom_id res chain seq x y z
N MET A 1 -9.99 -7.91 16.76
CA MET A 1 -9.47 -8.81 15.73
C MET A 1 -10.63 -9.71 15.34
N ASP A 2 -10.98 -9.76 14.06
CA ASP A 2 -12.13 -10.53 13.54
C ASP A 2 -11.81 -12.03 13.52
N ASP A 3 -12.81 -12.89 13.78
CA ASP A 3 -12.68 -14.34 13.82
C ASP A 3 -12.09 -14.90 12.52
N LYS A 4 -12.52 -14.37 11.36
CA LYS A 4 -12.05 -14.81 10.05
C LYS A 4 -10.59 -14.44 9.81
N VAL A 5 -10.14 -13.30 10.32
CA VAL A 5 -8.74 -12.85 10.21
C VAL A 5 -7.84 -13.74 11.06
N PHE A 6 -8.30 -14.12 12.25
CA PHE A 6 -7.58 -15.05 13.10
C PHE A 6 -7.53 -16.45 12.52
N GLU A 7 -8.63 -16.93 11.93
CA GLU A 7 -8.66 -18.20 11.21
C GLU A 7 -7.68 -18.20 10.02
N ALA A 8 -7.65 -17.13 9.22
CA ALA A 8 -6.70 -16.98 8.11
C ALA A 8 -5.24 -16.95 8.60
N LEU A 9 -4.96 -16.28 9.73
CA LEU A 9 -3.63 -16.26 10.35
C LEU A 9 -3.21 -17.68 10.79
N LEU A 10 -4.08 -18.40 11.50
CA LEU A 10 -3.82 -19.77 11.92
C LEU A 10 -3.64 -20.71 10.72
N HIS A 11 -4.48 -20.57 9.70
CA HIS A 11 -4.34 -21.33 8.45
C HIS A 11 -2.94 -21.14 7.86
N TYR A 12 -2.46 -19.90 7.78
CA TYR A 12 -1.11 -19.61 7.32
C TYR A 12 -0.04 -20.23 8.22
N MET A 13 -0.13 -20.06 9.54
CA MET A 13 0.89 -20.58 10.47
C MET A 13 1.01 -22.11 10.44
N TYR A 14 -0.10 -22.83 10.23
CA TYR A 14 -0.09 -24.29 10.22
C TYR A 14 0.12 -24.92 8.84
N LYS A 15 -0.21 -24.21 7.75
CA LYS A 15 -0.15 -24.75 6.38
C LYS A 15 0.80 -23.98 5.45
N ASP A 16 1.47 -22.95 5.95
CA ASP A 16 2.37 -22.04 5.21
C ASP A 16 1.76 -21.50 3.90
N SER A 17 0.44 -21.35 3.86
CA SER A 17 -0.34 -20.94 2.69
C SER A 17 -1.55 -20.08 3.09
N LEU A 18 -1.87 -19.10 2.25
CA LEU A 18 -3.06 -18.27 2.41
C LEU A 18 -4.33 -19.05 2.01
N PRO A 19 -5.49 -18.72 2.59
CA PRO A 19 -6.77 -19.24 2.09
C PRO A 19 -6.99 -18.89 0.61
N ALA A 20 -7.56 -19.81 -0.17
CA ALA A 20 -7.71 -19.67 -1.62
C ALA A 20 -8.47 -18.39 -2.06
N PHE A 21 -9.48 -17.97 -1.29
CA PHE A 21 -10.25 -16.75 -1.59
C PHE A 21 -9.38 -15.48 -1.55
N MET A 22 -8.23 -15.49 -0.87
CA MET A 22 -7.32 -14.35 -0.83
C MET A 22 -6.54 -14.15 -2.13
N GLU A 23 -6.52 -15.14 -3.02
CA GLU A 23 -5.91 -15.00 -4.34
C GLU A 23 -6.79 -14.16 -5.28
N GLU A 24 -8.10 -14.15 -5.05
CA GLU A 24 -9.09 -13.43 -5.87
C GLU A 24 -8.94 -11.91 -5.78
N THR A 25 -9.18 -11.20 -6.89
CA THR A 25 -9.13 -9.73 -6.96
C THR A 25 -10.48 -9.13 -6.56
N THR A 26 -10.97 -9.49 -5.37
CA THR A 26 -12.25 -9.02 -4.81
C THR A 26 -12.02 -7.99 -3.71
N GLU A 27 -13.00 -7.13 -3.47
CA GLU A 27 -12.96 -6.16 -2.37
C GLU A 27 -12.86 -6.87 -1.02
N GLU A 28 -13.54 -8.00 -0.85
CA GLU A 28 -13.49 -8.85 0.33
C GLU A 28 -12.08 -9.38 0.59
N ALA A 29 -11.41 -9.93 -0.43
CA ALA A 29 -10.03 -10.39 -0.34
C ALA A 29 -9.06 -9.26 0.00
N THR A 30 -9.28 -8.07 -0.58
CA THR A 30 -8.46 -6.88 -0.32
C THR A 30 -8.63 -6.38 1.12
N ASN A 31 -9.87 -6.33 1.62
CA ASN A 31 -10.16 -5.96 3.01
C ASN A 31 -9.60 -7.00 3.99
N MET A 32 -9.72 -8.30 3.67
CA MET A 32 -9.08 -9.36 4.44
C MET A 32 -7.56 -9.17 4.48
N ALA A 33 -6.92 -8.86 3.35
CA ALA A 33 -5.48 -8.60 3.29
C ALA A 33 -5.06 -7.41 4.17
N ARG A 34 -5.86 -6.33 4.25
CA ARG A 34 -5.60 -5.21 5.17
C ARG A 34 -5.62 -5.66 6.62
N HIS A 35 -6.67 -6.37 7.04
CA HIS A 35 -6.77 -6.84 8.42
C HIS A 35 -5.71 -7.89 8.77
N LEU A 36 -5.37 -8.76 7.82
CA LEU A 36 -4.35 -9.78 8.00
C LEU A 36 -2.94 -9.16 8.08
N LEU A 37 -2.68 -8.06 7.38
CA LEU A 37 -1.43 -7.29 7.51
C LEU A 37 -1.26 -6.78 8.94
N VAL A 38 -2.31 -6.20 9.54
CA VAL A 38 -2.29 -5.75 10.94
C VAL A 38 -2.00 -6.89 11.89
N ALA A 39 -2.60 -8.05 11.64
CA ALA A 39 -2.35 -9.25 12.44
C ALA A 39 -0.91 -9.75 12.25
N ALA A 40 -0.42 -9.84 11.00
CA ALA A 40 0.91 -10.30 10.68
C ALA A 40 1.99 -9.44 11.35
N ASP A 41 1.81 -8.12 11.35
CA ASP A 41 2.69 -7.19 12.06
C ASP A 41 2.66 -7.41 13.58
N ARG A 42 1.45 -7.50 14.16
CA ARG A 42 1.26 -7.75 15.60
C ARG A 42 1.89 -9.06 16.09
N TYR A 43 1.82 -10.12 15.28
CA TYR A 43 2.37 -11.44 15.61
C TYR A 43 3.79 -11.66 15.03
N ALA A 44 4.41 -10.63 14.45
CA ALA A 44 5.74 -10.68 13.84
C ALA A 44 5.92 -11.80 12.79
N VAL A 45 4.89 -12.06 12.00
CA VAL A 45 4.91 -13.06 10.91
C VAL A 45 5.33 -12.37 9.60
N GLU A 46 6.63 -12.12 9.47
CA GLU A 46 7.17 -11.26 8.39
C GLU A 46 6.82 -11.75 6.98
N ARG A 47 6.90 -13.06 6.71
CA ARG A 47 6.55 -13.61 5.39
C ARG A 47 5.07 -13.40 5.04
N LEU A 48 4.18 -13.47 6.03
CA LEU A 48 2.76 -13.18 5.83
C LEU A 48 2.53 -11.71 5.51
N LYS A 49 3.21 -10.83 6.25
CA LYS A 49 3.18 -9.38 6.03
C LYS A 49 3.56 -9.04 4.59
N LEU A 50 4.67 -9.61 4.10
CA LEU A 50 5.12 -9.44 2.70
C LEU A 50 4.09 -9.91 1.66
N MET A 51 3.38 -11.01 1.92
CA MET A 51 2.33 -11.49 1.02
C MET A 51 1.11 -10.55 1.01
N CYS A 52 0.70 -10.05 2.17
CA CYS A 52 -0.36 -9.05 2.27
C CYS A 52 0.03 -7.75 1.55
N GLU A 53 1.27 -7.27 1.73
CA GLU A 53 1.80 -6.11 1.00
C GLU A 53 1.72 -6.33 -0.52
N SER A 54 2.15 -7.49 -1.01
CA SER A 54 2.09 -7.80 -2.45
C SER A 54 0.67 -7.86 -2.99
N LYS A 55 -0.31 -8.27 -2.18
CA LYS A 55 -1.72 -8.28 -2.58
C LYS A 55 -2.25 -6.85 -2.66
N LEU A 56 -2.03 -6.06 -1.61
CA LEU A 56 -2.49 -4.67 -1.54
C LEU A 56 -1.86 -3.78 -2.62
N SER A 57 -0.60 -4.04 -2.99
CA SER A 57 0.07 -3.27 -4.07
C SER A 57 -0.55 -3.52 -5.45
N LYS A 58 -1.19 -4.67 -5.67
CA LYS A 58 -1.83 -5.01 -6.96
C LYS A 58 -3.22 -4.40 -7.10
N GLU A 59 -3.90 -4.18 -5.99
CA GLU A 59 -5.28 -3.69 -5.92
C GLU A 59 -5.35 -2.17 -5.57
N LEU A 60 -4.28 -1.42 -5.87
CA LEU A 60 -4.24 0.02 -5.62
C LEU A 60 -5.20 0.76 -6.54
N ASP A 61 -6.07 1.58 -5.94
CA ASP A 61 -6.97 2.47 -6.65
C ASP A 61 -6.75 3.93 -6.20
N VAL A 62 -7.13 4.88 -7.05
CA VAL A 62 -7.06 6.33 -6.80
C VAL A 62 -7.75 6.69 -5.49
N LYS A 63 -8.87 6.04 -5.17
CA LYS A 63 -9.64 6.30 -3.94
C LYS A 63 -9.02 5.65 -2.70
N THR A 64 -8.29 4.55 -2.87
CA THR A 64 -7.83 3.69 -1.75
C THR A 64 -6.34 3.82 -1.46
N VAL A 65 -5.55 4.36 -2.39
CA VAL A 65 -4.08 4.49 -2.25
C VAL A 65 -3.69 5.36 -1.07
N GLY A 66 -4.44 6.43 -0.77
CA GLY A 66 -4.18 7.28 0.40
C GLY A 66 -4.31 6.52 1.73
N PHE A 67 -5.39 5.76 1.89
CA PHE A 67 -5.59 4.91 3.07
C PHE A 67 -4.58 3.77 3.14
N THR A 68 -4.20 3.20 2.00
CA THR A 68 -3.24 2.09 1.93
C THR A 68 -1.82 2.57 2.26
N LEU A 69 -1.46 3.79 1.86
CA LEU A 69 -0.20 4.44 2.22
C LEU A 69 -0.17 4.80 3.71
N ASP A 70 -1.27 5.32 4.27
CA ASP A 70 -1.40 5.57 5.72
C ASP A 70 -1.17 4.27 6.50
N LEU A 71 -1.84 3.18 6.09
CA LEU A 71 -1.66 1.85 6.64
C LEU A 71 -0.20 1.37 6.54
N ALA A 72 0.43 1.56 5.39
CA ALA A 72 1.82 1.15 5.17
C ALA A 72 2.79 1.88 6.11
N GLU A 73 2.55 3.17 6.37
CA GLU A 73 3.35 3.95 7.31
C GLU A 73 3.15 3.46 8.75
N TRP A 74 1.90 3.21 9.16
CA TRP A 74 1.57 2.73 10.51
C TRP A 74 2.26 1.42 10.87
N TYR A 75 2.31 0.48 9.93
CA TYR A 75 2.89 -0.86 10.16
C TYR A 75 4.29 -1.00 9.56
N ASN A 76 4.96 0.10 9.19
CA ASN A 76 6.32 0.10 8.65
C ASN A 76 6.51 -0.87 7.47
N CYS A 77 5.55 -0.91 6.55
CA CYS A 77 5.53 -1.75 5.35
C CYS A 77 6.24 -1.03 4.20
N GLN A 78 7.58 -1.10 4.19
CA GLN A 78 8.41 -0.35 3.25
C GLN A 78 8.11 -0.67 1.78
N ARG A 79 7.87 -1.94 1.43
CA ARG A 79 7.59 -2.31 0.03
C ARG A 79 6.24 -1.78 -0.43
N LEU A 80 5.21 -1.88 0.42
CA LEU A 80 3.91 -1.32 0.11
C LEU A 80 3.96 0.22 0.01
N LYS A 81 4.72 0.88 0.89
CA LYS A 81 4.97 2.33 0.82
C LYS A 81 5.56 2.73 -0.52
N ASP A 82 6.65 2.08 -0.95
CA ASP A 82 7.29 2.34 -2.24
C ASP A 82 6.34 2.12 -3.42
N CYS A 83 5.54 1.05 -3.38
CA CYS A 83 4.55 0.76 -4.41
C CYS A 83 3.48 1.86 -4.48
N CYS A 84 2.98 2.33 -3.33
CA CYS A 84 2.03 3.44 -3.26
C CYS A 84 2.67 4.72 -3.82
N LEU A 85 3.85 5.11 -3.36
CA LEU A 85 4.56 6.31 -3.83
C LEU A 85 4.75 6.29 -5.36
N LYS A 86 5.25 5.18 -5.91
CA LYS A 86 5.40 4.99 -7.36
C LYS A 86 4.07 5.04 -8.11
N TYR A 87 3.01 4.47 -7.55
CA TYR A 87 1.67 4.53 -8.13
C TYR A 87 1.13 5.97 -8.19
N MET A 88 1.37 6.75 -7.15
CA MET A 88 0.96 8.16 -7.07
C MET A 88 1.80 9.04 -8.01
N ALA A 89 3.11 8.84 -8.04
CA ALA A 89 4.03 9.59 -8.90
C ALA A 89 3.86 9.24 -10.39
N ARG A 90 3.22 8.11 -10.74
CA ARG A 90 3.09 7.63 -12.13
C ARG A 90 2.42 8.63 -13.07
N ASP A 91 1.38 9.33 -12.63
CA ASP A 91 0.66 10.32 -13.44
C ASP A 91 0.30 11.55 -12.60
N PHE A 92 0.64 12.75 -13.07
CA PHE A 92 0.34 14.00 -12.34
C PHE A 92 -1.17 14.25 -12.18
N GLU A 93 -1.96 13.90 -13.19
CA GLU A 93 -3.43 14.01 -13.09
C GLU A 93 -3.99 13.04 -12.04
N ARG A 94 -3.42 11.83 -11.95
CA ARG A 94 -3.80 10.88 -10.89
C ARG A 94 -3.43 11.39 -9.51
N LEU A 95 -2.23 11.95 -9.34
CA LEU A 95 -1.82 12.57 -8.08
C LEU A 95 -2.78 13.72 -7.68
N ARG A 96 -3.19 14.53 -8.66
CA ARG A 96 -4.19 15.61 -8.46
C ARG A 96 -5.52 15.05 -7.98
N ASP A 97 -5.98 13.95 -8.57
CA ASP A 97 -7.22 13.28 -8.15
C ASP A 97 -7.09 12.68 -6.75
N ILE A 98 -5.99 12.00 -6.44
CA ILE A 98 -5.71 11.44 -5.12
C ILE A 98 -5.71 12.54 -4.05
N LYS A 99 -5.11 13.70 -4.34
CA LYS A 99 -5.10 14.84 -3.41
C LYS A 99 -6.50 15.32 -3.02
N ARG A 100 -7.52 15.05 -3.84
CA ARG A 100 -8.93 15.39 -3.57
C ARG A 100 -9.68 14.30 -2.79
N THR A 101 -9.06 13.14 -2.58
CA THR A 101 -9.69 12.02 -1.86
C THR A 101 -9.57 12.19 -0.35
N GLU A 102 -10.55 11.65 0.38
CA GLU A 102 -10.54 11.62 1.85
C GLU A 102 -9.32 10.88 2.40
N GLY A 103 -8.87 9.82 1.72
CA GLY A 103 -7.69 9.05 2.12
C GLY A 103 -6.41 9.89 2.15
N PHE A 104 -6.26 10.85 1.25
CA PHE A 104 -5.11 11.75 1.25
C PHE A 104 -5.19 12.81 2.36
N GLU A 105 -6.38 13.35 2.63
CA GLU A 105 -6.58 14.27 3.74
C GLU A 105 -6.32 13.61 5.09
N GLN A 106 -6.74 12.34 5.26
CA GLN A 106 -6.44 11.55 6.45
C GLN A 106 -4.94 11.26 6.59
N LEU A 107 -4.28 10.85 5.49
CA LEU A 107 -2.82 10.66 5.46
C LEU A 107 -2.09 11.94 5.91
N LYS A 108 -2.46 13.11 5.38
CA LYS A 108 -1.85 14.39 5.76
C LYS A 108 -2.03 14.71 7.25
N LYS A 109 -3.16 14.31 7.84
CA LYS A 109 -3.46 14.52 9.26
C LYS A 109 -2.68 13.56 10.17
N ASN A 110 -2.57 12.30 9.78
CA ASN A 110 -1.91 11.26 10.57
C ASN A 110 -0.39 11.31 10.44
N HIS A 111 0.11 11.44 9.20
CA HIS A 111 1.52 11.33 8.84
C HIS A 111 1.95 12.44 7.88
N PRO A 112 2.11 13.69 8.36
CA PRO A 112 2.44 14.84 7.51
C PRO A 112 3.79 14.68 6.80
N LEU A 113 4.72 13.92 7.37
CA LEU A 113 6.06 13.69 6.79
C LEU A 113 6.01 12.85 5.51
N VAL A 114 5.04 11.95 5.36
CA VAL A 114 4.89 11.12 4.15
C VAL A 114 4.58 11.97 2.91
N VAL A 115 4.03 13.18 3.10
CA VAL A 115 3.82 14.12 2.00
C VAL A 115 5.15 14.59 1.41
N CYS A 116 6.21 14.71 2.22
CA CYS A 116 7.56 15.02 1.73
C CYS A 116 8.09 13.87 0.86
N ASP A 117 7.91 12.61 1.27
CA ASP A 117 8.32 11.44 0.49
C ASP A 117 7.63 11.41 -0.89
N ILE A 118 6.35 11.80 -0.96
CA ILE A 118 5.62 11.94 -2.24
C ILE A 118 6.24 13.04 -3.10
N LEU A 119 6.61 14.17 -2.51
CA LEU A 119 7.24 15.27 -3.25
C LEU A 119 8.61 14.87 -3.79
N ASP A 120 9.41 14.17 -3.00
CA ASP A 120 10.74 13.69 -3.40
C ASP A 120 10.62 12.70 -4.57
N GLU A 121 9.70 11.73 -4.50
CA GLU A 121 9.47 10.78 -5.60
C GLU A 121 8.98 11.49 -6.89
N VAL A 122 8.17 12.54 -6.75
CA VAL A 122 7.72 13.36 -7.89
C VAL A 122 8.86 14.18 -8.49
N ILE A 123 9.72 14.77 -7.65
CA ILE A 123 10.92 15.52 -8.09
C ILE A 123 11.88 14.59 -8.82
N ASP A 124 12.14 13.40 -8.28
CA ASP A 124 13.00 12.39 -8.89
C ASP A 124 12.47 11.97 -10.27
N LYS A 125 11.16 11.79 -10.39
CA LYS A 125 10.53 11.51 -11.68
C LYS A 125 10.68 12.64 -12.70
N LEU A 126 10.55 13.91 -12.28
CA LEU A 126 10.77 15.07 -13.15
C LEU A 126 12.22 15.15 -13.62
N ASN A 127 13.17 14.88 -12.73
CA ASN A 127 14.59 14.83 -13.06
C ASN A 127 14.90 13.74 -14.08
N GLN A 128 14.30 12.55 -13.95
CA GLN A 128 14.44 11.47 -14.94
C GLN A 128 13.85 11.84 -16.32
N GLN A 129 12.74 12.59 -16.38
CA GLN A 129 12.19 13.08 -17.64
C GLN A 129 13.07 14.14 -18.31
N ALA A 130 13.70 15.02 -17.53
CA ALA A 130 14.57 16.07 -18.07
C ALA A 130 15.83 15.52 -18.76
N VAL A 131 16.39 14.41 -18.25
CA VAL A 131 17.59 13.75 -18.81
C VAL A 131 17.35 13.20 -20.23
N ILE A 132 16.10 12.90 -20.62
CA ILE A 132 15.76 12.35 -21.94
C ILE A 132 15.57 13.48 -22.99
N THR A 133 15.44 14.74 -22.56
CA THR A 133 15.13 15.87 -23.45
C THR A 133 16.31 16.77 -23.84
N LEU A 134 17.54 16.48 -23.39
CA LEU A 134 18.71 17.24 -23.86
C LEU A 134 19.09 16.78 -25.28
N PRO A 135 19.04 17.65 -26.31
CA PRO A 135 19.56 17.30 -27.61
C PRO A 135 21.11 17.22 -27.58
N PRO A 136 21.72 16.38 -28.44
CA PRO A 136 23.18 16.25 -28.57
C PRO A 136 23.85 17.50 -29.16
#